data_AF-A0A358IXN6-F1
#
_entry.id   AF-A0A358IXN6-F1
#
_cell.length_a   1.000
_cell.length_b   1.000
_cell.length_c   1.000
_cell.angle_alpha   90.00
_cell.angle_beta   90.00
_cell.angle_gamma   90.00
#
_symmetry.space_group_name_H-M   'P 1'
#
loop_
_entity.id
_entity.type
_entity.pdbx_description
1 polymer ?
#
loop_
_entity_poly.entity_id
_entity_poly.type
_entity_poly.pdbx_seq_one_letter_code
_entity_poly.pdbx_strand_id
1 'polypeptide(L)' 'MTDIAENTPAPAFDLATDGDGRVSLDGLKGKNVVLYFYP' A
#
# COMPACT_ATOMS: atom_id res chain seq x y z
N MET A 1 17.74 -3.01 -2.97
CA MET A 1 16.81 -2.25 -3.83
C MET A 1 15.72 -3.22 -4.20
N THR A 2 14.47 -3.00 -3.76
CA THR A 2 13.35 -3.85 -4.21
C THR A 2 13.11 -3.54 -5.67
N ASP A 3 13.10 -4.57 -6.52
CA ASP A 3 12.79 -4.39 -7.93
C ASP A 3 11.29 -4.08 -8.06
N ILE A 4 10.96 -2.91 -8.59
CA ILE A 4 9.58 -2.44 -8.76
C ILE A 4 9.22 -2.65 -10.23
N ALA A 5 8.45 -3.70 -10.48
CA ALA A 5 8.03 -4.08 -11.82
C ALA A 5 6.54 -4.39 -11.85
N GLU A 6 5.92 -4.27 -13.02
CA GLU A 6 4.54 -4.67 -13.20
C GLU A 6 4.37 -6.19 -13.02
N ASN A 7 3.19 -6.62 -12.57
CA ASN A 7 2.85 -8.02 -12.30
C ASN A 7 3.71 -8.73 -11.24
N THR A 8 4.49 -7.99 -10.45
CA THR A 8 5.14 -8.52 -9.24
C THR A 8 4.38 -8.11 -7.98
N PRO A 9 4.58 -8.81 -6.84
CA PRO A 9 3.96 -8.41 -5.58
C PRO A 9 4.31 -6.96 -5.23
N ALA A 10 3.28 -6.16 -4.94
CA ALA A 10 3.48 -4.78 -4.50
C ALA A 10 4.27 -4.74 -3.16
N PRO A 11 5.12 -3.71 -2.95
CA PRO A 11 5.82 -3.54 -1.69
C PRO A 11 4.84 -3.42 -0.51
N ALA A 12 5.17 -4.11 0.59
CA ALA A 12 4.40 -3.97 1.82
C ALA A 12 4.47 -2.52 2.33
N PHE A 13 3.33 -2.00 2.77
CA PHE A 13 3.24 -0.73 3.47
C PHE A 13 2.38 -0.86 4.72
N ASP A 14 2.66 0.00 5.68
CA ASP A 14 1.84 0.26 6.86
C ASP A 14 1.95 1.76 7.18
N LEU A 15 0.87 2.48 6.91
CA LEU A 15 0.82 3.93 6.90
C LEU A 15 -0.21 4.42 7.93
N ALA A 16 0.11 5.52 8.60
CA ALA A 16 -0.86 6.23 9.42
C ALA A 16 -1.91 6.92 8.53
N THR A 17 -3.14 7.00 9.01
CA THR A 17 -4.21 7.82 8.44
C THR A 17 -4.61 8.90 9.45
N ASP A 18 -5.50 9.80 9.04
CA ASP A 18 -6.08 10.76 9.96
C ASP A 18 -6.79 10.05 11.13
N GLY A 19 -6.75 10.66 12.32
CA GLY A 19 -7.45 10.17 13.51
C GLY A 19 -6.92 8.87 14.09
N ASP A 20 -5.60 8.73 14.23
CA ASP A 20 -4.88 7.56 14.80
C ASP A 20 -5.10 6.23 14.05
N GLY A 21 -5.74 6.27 12.88
CA GLY A 21 -5.95 5.09 12.06
C GLY A 21 -4.66 4.59 11.39
N ARG A 22 -4.69 3.31 10.98
CA ARG A 22 -3.61 2.69 10.21
C ARG A 22 -4.18 1.92 9.02
N VAL A 23 -3.46 1.96 7.92
CA VAL A 23 -3.77 1.19 6.70
C VAL A 23 -2.53 0.42 6.27
N SER A 24 -2.70 -0.88 6.03
CA SER A 24 -1.64 -1.76 5.54
C SER A 24 -2.08 -2.49 4.28
N LEU A 25 -1.11 -2.87 3.43
CA LEU A 25 -1.40 -3.66 2.22
C LEU A 25 -2.03 -5.01 2.59
N ASP A 26 -1.58 -5.62 3.68
CA ASP A 26 -2.07 -6.92 4.16
C ASP A 26 -3.57 -6.84 4.53
N GLY A 27 -3.98 -5.77 5.20
CA GLY A 27 -5.38 -5.52 5.57
C GLY A 27 -6.32 -5.28 4.38
N LEU A 28 -5.77 -5.07 3.18
CA LEU A 28 -6.53 -4.80 1.95
C LEU A 28 -6.58 -5.98 0.97
N LYS A 29 -6.06 -7.14 1.36
CA LYS A 29 -6.06 -8.36 0.52
C LYS A 29 -7.46 -8.69 -0.01
N GLY A 30 -7.53 -9.05 -1.30
CA GLY A 30 -8.78 -9.39 -1.99
C GLY A 30 -9.54 -8.18 -2.56
N LYS A 31 -8.99 -6.96 -2.45
CA LYS A 31 -9.54 -5.76 -3.07
C LYS A 31 -8.58 -5.23 -4.14
N ASN A 32 -9.12 -4.68 -5.21
CA ASN A 32 -8.34 -3.84 -6.13
C ASN A 32 -8.12 -2.49 -5.46
N VAL A 33 -6.87 -2.04 -5.35
CA VAL A 33 -6.48 -0.83 -4.61
C VAL A 33 -5.58 0.03 -5.49
N VAL A 34 -5.78 1.33 -5.46
CA VAL A 34 -4.90 2.33 -6.06
C VAL A 34 -4.29 3.16 -4.94
N LEU A 35 -2.97 3.16 -4.81
CA LEU A 35 -2.22 4.00 -3.88
C LEU A 35 -1.56 5.14 -4.67
N TYR A 36 -1.89 6.37 -4.32
CA TYR A 36 -1.41 7.57 -5.01
C TYR A 36 -0.83 8.56 -4.00
N PHE A 37 0.35 9.10 -4.30
CA PHE A 37 1.03 10.11 -3.50
C PHE A 37 0.94 11.47 -4.19
N TYR A 38 0.78 12.54 -3.40
CA TYR A 38 0.75 13.93 -3.88
C TYR A 38 1.75 14.80 -3.08
N PRO A 39 2.24 15.92 -3.63
CA PRO A 39 3.14 16.86 -2.93
C PRO A 39 2.50 17.54 -1.72
#